data_AF-A0A2W4MAB7-F1
#
_entry.id   AF-A0A2W4MAB7-F1
#
_cell.length_a   1.000
_cell.length_b   1.000
_cell.length_c   1.000
_cell.angle_alpha   90.00
_cell.angle_beta   90.00
_cell.angle_gamma   90.00
#
_symmetry.space_group_name_H-M   'P 1'
#
loop_
_entity.id
_entity.type
_entity.pdbx_description
1 polymer ?
#
loop_
_entity_poly.entity_id
_entity_poly.type
_entity_poly.pdbx_seq_one_letter_code
_entity_poly.pdbx_strand_id
1 'polypeptide(L)'
;MSELIQNREYRIKALKELIMDLHRGKTVDEVKHRFREIIKDVSAEEVSAMEQALIQEGMPVEEVQRLCDVHASIFKEALEQKPKPSAVPGHP
;
A
#
# COMPACT_ATOMS: atom_id res chain seq x y z
N MET A 1 14.66 -3.26 -20.25
CA MET A 1 14.36 -3.64 -18.85
C MET A 1 14.18 -2.37 -17.99
N SER A 2 13.20 -1.52 -18.31
CA SER A 2 13.09 -0.19 -17.65
C SER A 2 11.67 0.17 -17.22
N GLU A 3 10.64 -0.35 -17.88
CA GLU A 3 9.24 -0.05 -17.51
C GLU A 3 8.85 -0.62 -16.14
N LEU A 4 9.30 -1.84 -15.80
CA LEU A 4 8.98 -2.47 -14.51
C LEU A 4 9.60 -1.73 -13.31
N ILE A 5 10.79 -1.17 -13.47
CA ILE A 5 11.50 -0.43 -12.41
C ILE A 5 10.90 0.97 -12.24
N GLN A 6 10.60 1.68 -13.34
CA GLN A 6 9.90 2.96 -13.28
C GLN A 6 8.53 2.83 -12.61
N ASN A 7 7.80 1.75 -12.91
CA ASN A 7 6.49 1.50 -12.31
C ASN A 7 6.59 1.27 -10.79
N ARG A 8 7.64 0.57 -10.33
CA ARG A 8 7.88 0.34 -8.89
C ARG A 8 8.14 1.64 -8.13
N GLU A 9 9.10 2.45 -8.58
CA GLU A 9 9.43 3.71 -7.91
C GLU A 9 8.24 4.68 -7.93
N TYR A 10 7.49 4.70 -9.04
CA TYR A 10 6.28 5.48 -9.16
C TYR A 10 5.23 5.05 -8.12
N ARG A 11 4.99 3.74 -7.99
CA ARG A 11 4.04 3.21 -6.99
C ARG A 11 4.45 3.56 -5.58
N ILE A 12 5.73 3.38 -5.23
CA ILE A 12 6.26 3.72 -3.89
C ILE A 12 6.07 5.22 -3.60
N LYS A 13 6.40 6.10 -4.55
CA LYS A 13 6.20 7.54 -4.42
C LYS A 13 4.73 7.92 -4.27
N ALA A 14 3.86 7.35 -5.11
CA ALA A 14 2.44 7.64 -5.09
C ALA A 14 1.77 7.16 -3.79
N LEU A 15 2.15 5.99 -3.28
CA LEU A 15 1.73 5.50 -1.97
C LEU A 15 2.18 6.43 -0.85
N LYS A 16 3.46 6.82 -0.86
CA LYS A 16 4.00 7.76 0.11
C LYS A 16 3.24 9.10 0.09
N GLU A 17 2.95 9.65 -1.08
CA GLU A 17 2.14 10.87 -1.21
C GLU A 17 0.76 10.71 -0.56
N LEU A 18 0.10 9.57 -0.73
CA LEU A 18 -1.20 9.30 -0.12
C LEU A 18 -1.11 9.25 1.41
N ILE A 19 -0.07 8.62 1.95
CA ILE A 19 0.17 8.59 3.41
C ILE A 19 0.41 10.00 3.95
N MET A 20 1.20 10.81 3.24
CA MET A 20 1.47 12.20 3.62
C MET A 20 0.23 13.08 3.52
N ASP A 21 -0.61 12.87 2.51
CA ASP A 21 -1.87 13.57 2.33
C ASP A 21 -2.82 13.33 3.50
N LEU A 22 -2.91 12.07 3.96
CA LEU A 22 -3.68 11.71 5.15
C LEU A 22 -3.09 12.32 6.41
N HIS A 23 -1.78 12.30 6.56
CA HIS A 23 -1.09 12.96 7.67
C HIS A 23 -1.33 14.48 7.68
N ARG A 24 -1.51 15.10 6.51
CA ARG A 24 -1.87 16.53 6.37
C ARG A 24 -3.35 16.82 6.69
N GLY A 25 -4.14 15.82 7.02
CA GLY A 25 -5.55 15.96 7.39
C GLY A 25 -6.53 15.71 6.25
N LYS A 26 -6.10 15.18 5.10
CA LYS A 26 -7.06 14.66 4.12
C LYS A 26 -7.81 13.47 4.71
N THR A 27 -9.04 13.31 4.26
CA THR A 27 -9.87 12.19 4.70
C THR A 27 -9.55 10.94 3.89
N VAL A 28 -9.82 9.79 4.50
CA VAL A 28 -9.68 8.48 3.84
C VAL A 28 -10.46 8.44 2.53
N ASP A 29 -11.68 8.98 2.48
CA ASP A 29 -12.53 8.94 1.27
C ASP A 29 -11.93 9.69 0.08
N GLU A 30 -11.25 10.81 0.31
CA GLU A 30 -10.60 11.59 -0.75
C GLU A 30 -9.44 10.84 -1.40
N VAL A 31 -8.70 10.07 -0.61
CA VAL A 31 -7.55 9.29 -1.09
C VAL A 31 -7.95 7.86 -1.47
N LYS A 32 -9.11 7.37 -1.03
CA LYS A 32 -9.58 5.97 -1.20
C LYS A 32 -9.58 5.52 -2.65
N HIS A 33 -10.02 6.40 -3.55
CA HIS A 33 -10.04 6.09 -4.99
C HIS A 33 -8.63 5.88 -5.54
N ARG A 34 -7.73 6.84 -5.32
CA ARG A 34 -6.34 6.79 -5.82
C ARG A 34 -5.56 5.66 -5.16
N PHE A 35 -5.79 5.42 -3.86
CA PHE A 35 -5.20 4.31 -3.11
C PHE A 35 -5.58 2.96 -3.70
N ARG A 36 -6.87 2.70 -3.98
CA ARG A 36 -7.33 1.43 -4.55
C ARG A 36 -6.72 1.12 -5.92
N GLU A 37 -6.44 2.13 -6.74
CA GLU A 37 -5.81 1.91 -8.04
C GLU A 37 -4.34 1.52 -7.90
N ILE A 38 -3.60 2.20 -7.01
CA ILE A 38 -2.18 1.92 -6.81
C ILE A 38 -1.95 0.59 -6.09
N ILE A 39 -2.84 0.22 -5.16
CA ILE A 39 -2.64 -0.93 -4.29
C ILE A 39 -2.84 -2.29 -4.97
N LYS A 40 -3.62 -2.34 -6.06
CA LYS A 40 -3.84 -3.57 -6.84
C LYS A 40 -2.53 -4.17 -7.36
N ASP A 41 -1.62 -3.26 -7.75
CA ASP A 41 -0.35 -3.57 -8.39
C ASP A 41 0.86 -3.46 -7.45
N VAL A 42 0.64 -3.14 -6.17
CA VAL A 42 1.70 -3.03 -5.17
C VAL A 42 2.01 -4.37 -4.52
N SER A 43 3.30 -4.68 -4.40
CA SER A 43 3.80 -5.85 -3.68
C SER A 43 4.14 -5.50 -2.22
N ALA A 44 4.19 -6.51 -1.35
CA ALA A 44 4.59 -6.34 0.05
C ALA A 44 5.98 -5.70 0.21
N GLU A 45 6.90 -5.99 -0.71
CA GLU A 45 8.24 -5.36 -0.73
C GLU A 45 8.20 -3.86 -1.01
N GLU A 46 7.25 -3.41 -1.83
CA GLU A 46 7.08 -1.99 -2.15
C GLU A 46 6.45 -1.23 -0.98
N VAL A 47 5.52 -1.87 -0.26
CA VAL A 47 4.96 -1.32 0.98
C VAL A 47 6.05 -1.17 2.03
N SER A 48 6.84 -2.23 2.25
CA SER A 48 7.95 -2.18 3.22
C SER A 48 8.99 -1.12 2.85
N ALA A 49 9.33 -0.97 1.57
CA ALA A 49 10.23 0.07 1.11
C ALA A 49 9.69 1.49 1.36
N MET A 50 8.39 1.71 1.15
CA MET A 50 7.72 2.98 1.46
C MET A 50 7.76 3.28 2.96
N GLU A 51 7.43 2.30 3.82
CA GLU A 51 7.48 2.45 5.28
C GLU A 51 8.89 2.85 5.76
N GLN A 52 9.91 2.16 5.26
CA GLN A 52 11.31 2.48 5.58
C GLN A 52 11.70 3.89 5.12
N ALA A 53 11.19 4.33 3.97
CA ALA A 53 11.44 5.70 3.49
C ALA A 53 10.78 6.75 4.39
N LEU A 54 9.56 6.51 4.86
CA LEU A 54 8.86 7.41 5.79
C LEU A 54 9.60 7.51 7.14
N ILE A 55 10.09 6.38 7.66
CA ILE A 55 10.89 6.34 8.89
C ILE A 55 12.19 7.13 8.72
N GLN A 56 12.89 6.95 7.60
CA GLN A 56 14.12 7.70 7.29
C GLN A 56 13.88 9.20 7.14
N GLU A 57 12.69 9.62 6.73
CA GLU A 57 12.30 11.03 6.67
C GLU A 57 11.89 11.62 8.02
N GLY A 58 11.93 10.83 9.08
CA GLY A 58 11.69 11.26 10.46
C GLY A 58 10.27 10.99 10.95
N MET A 59 9.45 10.24 10.20
CA MET A 59 8.16 9.77 10.71
C MET A 59 8.38 8.69 11.78
N PRO A 60 7.79 8.82 12.98
CA PRO A 60 7.93 7.79 14.01
C PRO A 60 7.29 6.48 13.54
N VAL A 61 7.91 5.36 13.94
CA VAL A 61 7.48 4.01 13.52
C VAL A 61 6.02 3.75 13.93
N GLU A 62 5.61 4.25 15.09
CA GLU A 62 4.25 4.15 15.60
C GLU A 62 3.24 4.87 14.70
N GLU A 63 3.64 5.98 14.07
CA GLU A 63 2.80 6.73 13.14
C GLU A 63 2.71 6.04 11.79
N VAL A 64 3.81 5.49 11.30
CA VAL A 64 3.81 4.63 10.11
C VAL A 64 2.90 3.42 10.31
N GLN A 65 2.98 2.77 11.47
CA GLN A 65 2.10 1.65 11.83
C GLN A 65 0.64 2.07 11.95
N ARG A 66 0.34 3.21 12.60
CA ARG A 66 -1.04 3.73 12.71
C ARG A 66 -1.65 4.00 11.34
N LEU A 67 -0.88 4.63 10.45
CA LEU A 67 -1.31 4.87 9.08
C LEU A 67 -1.51 3.52 8.38
N CYS A 68 -0.60 2.57 8.52
CA CYS A 68 -0.74 1.23 7.94
C CYS A 68 -1.96 0.45 8.47
N ASP A 69 -2.32 0.54 9.75
CA ASP A 69 -3.46 -0.18 10.34
C ASP A 69 -4.82 0.36 9.89
N VAL A 70 -4.96 1.69 9.82
CA VAL A 70 -6.14 2.33 9.22
C VAL A 70 -6.25 1.95 7.74
N HIS A 71 -5.11 1.82 7.06
CA HIS A 71 -5.07 1.41 5.65
C HIS A 71 -5.20 -0.08 5.44
N ALA A 72 -4.84 -0.95 6.38
CA ALA A 72 -4.95 -2.41 6.29
C ALA A 72 -6.41 -2.84 6.06
N SER A 73 -7.36 -2.07 6.62
CA SER A 73 -8.80 -2.26 6.41
C SER A 73 -9.20 -1.96 4.96
N ILE A 74 -8.65 -0.91 4.36
CA ILE A 74 -8.83 -0.53 2.94
C ILE A 74 -8.06 -1.50 2.03
N PHE A 75 -6.89 -1.95 2.46
CA PHE A 75 -6.04 -2.94 1.81
C PHE A 75 -6.74 -4.29 1.74
N LYS A 76 -7.38 -4.74 2.82
CA LYS A 76 -8.21 -5.95 2.83
C LYS A 76 -9.36 -5.81 1.86
N GLU A 77 -10.12 -4.72 1.88
CA GLU A 77 -11.18 -4.47 0.89
C GLU A 77 -10.66 -4.49 -0.56
N ALA A 78 -9.45 -3.98 -0.80
CA ALA A 78 -8.84 -3.94 -2.13
C ALA A 78 -8.26 -5.30 -2.58
N LEU A 79 -7.71 -6.08 -1.64
CA LEU A 79 -7.10 -7.40 -1.88
C LEU A 79 -8.14 -8.53 -1.92
N GLU A 80 -9.28 -8.40 -1.24
CA GLU A 80 -10.38 -9.39 -1.27
C GLU A 80 -11.01 -9.54 -2.67
N GLN A 81 -10.68 -8.67 -3.62
CA GLN A 81 -11.03 -8.84 -5.03
C GLN A 81 -10.09 -9.76 -5.82
N LYS A 82 -8.96 -10.20 -5.25
CA LYS A 82 -8.17 -11.27 -5.86
C LYS A 82 -8.90 -12.59 -5.56
N PRO A 83 -9.40 -13.33 -6.58
CA PRO A 83 -10.03 -14.62 -6.33
C PRO A 83 -9.03 -15.49 -5.58
N LYS A 84 -9.45 -16.04 -4.44
CA LYS A 84 -8.67 -17.04 -3.69
C LYS A 84 -8.12 -18.04 -4.71
N PRO A 85 -6.81 -18.34 -4.72
CA PRO A 85 -6.35 -19.50 -5.46
C PRO A 85 -7.13 -20.67 -4.89
N SER A 86 -8.01 -21.26 -5.71
CA SER A 86 -8.79 -22.42 -5.34
C SER A 86 -7.79 -23.45 -4.82
N ALA A 87 -7.80 -23.69 -3.51
CA ALA A 87 -7.03 -24.75 -2.91
C ALA A 87 -7.50 -26.02 -3.60
N VAL A 88 -6.63 -26.60 -4.43
CA VAL A 88 -6.89 -27.87 -5.09
C VAL A 88 -7.03 -28.90 -3.97
N PRO A 89 -8.17 -29.59 -3.81
CA PRO A 89 -8.30 -30.65 -2.82
C PRO A 89 -7.51 -31.85 -3.36
N GLY A 90 -6.34 -32.09 -2.78
CA GLY A 90 -5.49 -33.21 -3.15
C GLY A 90 -4.57 -33.57 -2.00
N HIS A 91 -5.12 -34.25 -0.99
CA HIS A 91 -4.34 -35.07 -0.06
C HIS A 91 -4.53 -36.54 -0.47
N PRO A 92 -3.46 -37.27 -0.79
CA PRO A 92 -3.41 -38.70 -0.52
C PRO A 92 -3.15 -38.97 0.98
#